data_AF-A0A7X7R631-F1
#
_entry.id   AF-A0A7X7R631-F1
#
_cell.length_a   1.000
_cell.length_b   1.000
_cell.length_c   1.000
_cell.angle_alpha   90.00
_cell.angle_beta   90.00
_cell.angle_gamma   90.00
#
_symmetry.space_group_name_H-M   'P 1'
#
loop_
_entity.id
_entity.type
_entity.pdbx_description
1 polymer ?
#
loop_
_entity_poly.entity_id
_entity_poly.type
_entity_poly.pdbx_seq_one_letter_code
_entity_poly.pdbx_strand_id
1 'polypeptide(L)' 'MNAQFKRGIIELCVLSTLAEADLYGYLIIQKLSEFIDVNDNTIYPILRRLTLEGYFET' A
#
# COMPACT_ATOMS: atom_id res chain seq x y z
N MET A 1 -1.54 17.15 -9.19
CA MET A 1 -1.77 16.65 -7.81
C MET A 1 -0.44 16.63 -7.07
N ASN A 2 -0.37 17.10 -5.81
CA ASN A 2 0.88 17.10 -5.05
C ASN A 2 1.37 15.66 -4.83
N ALA A 3 2.66 15.38 -5.06
CA ALA A 3 3.23 14.04 -4.90
C ALA A 3 3.03 13.46 -3.49
N GLN A 4 3.09 14.30 -2.45
CA GLN A 4 2.80 13.90 -1.07
C GLN A 4 1.35 13.46 -0.91
N PHE A 5 0.41 14.16 -1.55
CA PHE A 5 -1.00 13.81 -1.51
C PHE A 5 -1.26 12.48 -2.23
N LYS A 6 -0.64 12.26 -3.41
CA LYS A 6 -0.72 10.96 -4.10
C LYS A 6 -0.22 9.82 -3.22
N ARG A 7 0.91 10.01 -2.54
CA ARG A 7 1.48 9.02 -1.63
C ARG A 7 0.55 8.72 -0.45
N GLY A 8 -0.02 9.74 0.19
CA GLY A 8 -0.97 9.55 1.29
C GLY A 8 -2.22 8.77 0.88
N ILE A 9 -2.76 8.99 -0.32
CA ILE A 9 -3.88 8.20 -0.84
C ILE A 9 -3.47 6.72 -1.01
N ILE A 10 -2.30 6.45 -1.60
CA ILE A 10 -1.83 5.07 -1.81
C ILE A 10 -1.66 4.35 -0.46
N GLU A 11 -1.11 5.04 0.55
CA GLU A 11 -0.99 4.50 1.92
C GLU A 11 -2.35 4.10 2.49
N LEU A 12 -3.37 4.94 2.33
CA LEU A 12 -4.74 4.62 2.76
C LEU A 12 -5.33 3.43 2.01
N CYS A 13 -5.12 3.35 0.69
CA CYS A 13 -5.57 2.20 -0.11
C CYS A 13 -4.90 0.89 0.35
N VAL A 14 -3.61 0.91 0.67
CA VAL A 14 -2.88 -0.25 1.18
C VAL A 14 -3.46 -0.70 2.52
N LEU A 15 -3.63 0.22 3.48
CA LEU A 15 -4.21 -0.10 4.79
C LEU A 15 -5.65 -0.60 4.69
N SER A 16 -6.47 0.04 3.84
CA SER A 16 -7.85 -0.42 3.59
C SER A 16 -7.89 -1.83 3.01
N THR A 17 -6.95 -2.17 2.14
CA THR A 17 -6.85 -3.51 1.53
C THR A 17 -6.44 -4.56 2.57
N LEU A 18 -5.50 -4.22 3.46
CA LEU A 18 -5.06 -5.09 4.57
C LEU A 18 -6.13 -5.24 5.66
N ALA A 19 -7.00 -4.24 5.84
CA ALA A 19 -8.10 -4.31 6.80
C ALA A 19 -9.18 -5.33 6.40
N GLU A 20 -9.28 -5.67 5.11
CA GLU A 20 -10.23 -6.67 4.61
C GLU A 20 -9.72 -8.11 4.79
N ALA A 21 -8.41 -8.33 4.62
CA ALA A 21 -7.77 -9.63 4.77
C ALA A 21 -6.23 -9.50 4.84
N ASP A 22 -5.59 -10.49 5.43
CA ASP A 22 -4.14 -10.67 5.36
C ASP A 22 -3.73 -11.02 3.92
N LEU A 23 -2.91 -10.17 3.31
CA LEU A 23 -2.54 -10.28 1.90
C LEU A 23 -1.03 -10.13 1.73
N TYR A 24 -0.46 -10.98 0.88
CA TYR A 24 0.93 -10.81 0.44
C TYR A 24 1.09 -9.55 -0.41
N GLY A 25 2.25 -8.88 -0.31
CA GLY A 25 2.53 -7.63 -1.01
C GLY A 25 2.29 -7.69 -2.53
N TYR A 26 2.61 -8.82 -3.17
CA TYR A 26 2.30 -9.04 -4.59
C TYR A 26 0.81 -8.93 -4.91
N LEU A 27 -0.06 -9.53 -4.08
CA LEU A 27 -1.50 -9.51 -4.29
C LEU A 27 -2.09 -8.10 -4.05
N ILE A 28 -1.51 -7.33 -3.11
CA ILE A 28 -1.84 -5.92 -2.90
C ILE A 28 -1.50 -5.11 -4.15
N ILE A 29 -0.30 -5.30 -4.72
CA ILE A 29 0.12 -4.62 -5.96
C ILE A 29 -0.83 -4.96 -7.10
N GLN A 30 -1.14 -6.25 -7.29
CA GLN A 30 -2.04 -6.70 -8.34
C GLN A 30 -3.41 -6.03 -8.21
N LYS A 31 -4.06 -6.10 -7.04
CA LYS A 31 -5.37 -5.48 -6.79
C LYS A 31 -5.35 -3.97 -7.01
N LEU A 32 -4.35 -3.26 -6.48
CA LEU A 32 -4.31 -1.81 -6.58
C LEU A 32 -3.97 -1.35 -8.00
N SER A 33 -3.16 -2.10 -8.76
CA SER A 33 -2.79 -1.77 -10.14
C SER A 33 -3.98 -1.72 -11.11
N GLU A 34 -5.10 -2.37 -10.77
CA GLU A 34 -6.35 -2.29 -11.54
C GLU A 34 -7.01 -0.90 -11.49
N PHE A 35 -6.74 -0.13 -10.44
CA PHE A 35 -7.41 1.16 -10.19
C PHE A 35 -6.44 2.35 -10.19
N ILE A 36 -5.18 2.14 -9.86
CA ILE A 36 -4.16 3.19 -9.71
C ILE A 36 -2.80 2.74 -10.25
N ASP A 37 -2.05 3.69 -10.82
CA ASP A 37 -0.69 3.46 -11.31
C ASP A 37 0.30 3.30 -10.13
N VAL A 38 0.53 2.04 -9.74
CA VAL A 38 1.42 1.59 -8.67
C VAL A 38 2.23 0.36 -9.10
N ASN A 39 3.39 0.18 -8.47
CA ASN A 39 4.30 -0.94 -8.73
C ASN A 39 5.05 -1.34 -7.45
N ASP A 40 5.92 -2.34 -7.56
CA ASP A 40 6.77 -2.84 -6.45
C ASP A 40 7.58 -1.71 -5.78
N ASN A 41 8.16 -0.81 -6.57
CA ASN A 41 8.96 0.33 -6.08
C ASN A 41 8.12 1.37 -5.31
N THR A 42 6.80 1.29 -5.41
CA THR A 42 5.86 2.16 -4.70
C THR A 42 5.31 1.45 -3.46
N ILE A 43 4.84 0.21 -3.62
CA ILE A 43 4.11 -0.51 -2.58
C ILE A 43 5.04 -1.09 -1.50
N TYR A 44 6.18 -1.71 -1.86
CA TYR A 44 7.05 -2.29 -0.83
C TYR A 44 7.64 -1.26 0.15
N PRO A 45 8.09 -0.06 -0.28
CA PRO A 45 8.52 0.97 0.66
C PRO A 45 7.38 1.45 1.59
N ILE A 46 6.14 1.48 1.08
CA ILE A 46 4.96 1.83 1.88
C ILE A 46 4.69 0.77 2.93
N LEU A 47 4.62 -0.50 2.53
CA LEU A 47 4.42 -1.63 3.43
C LEU A 47 5.49 -1.63 4.53
N ARG A 48 6.77 -1.53 4.16
CA ARG A 48 7.88 -1.48 5.13
C ARG A 48 7.71 -0.34 6.13
N ARG A 49 7.35 0.86 5.68
CA ARG A 49 7.15 1.99 6.59
C ARG A 49 5.96 1.77 7.51
N LEU A 50 4.84 1.29 6.99
CA LEU A 50 3.64 1.03 7.77
C LEU A 50 3.85 -0.08 8.82
N THR A 51 4.68 -1.09 8.52
CA THR A 51 5.13 -2.09 9.51
C THR A 51 6.00 -1.46 10.60
N LEU A 52 6.96 -0.59 10.22
CA LEU A 52 7.81 0.12 11.19
C LEU A 52 7.04 1.10 12.08
N GLU A 53 5.94 1.65 11.57
CA GLU A 53 5.02 2.51 12.31
C GLU A 53 4.01 1.72 13.16
N GLY A 54 4.01 0.38 13.08
CA GLY A 54 3.19 -0.48 13.91
C GLY A 54 1.72 -0.58 13.47
N TYR A 55 1.39 -0.24 12.22
CA TYR A 55 0.01 -0.33 11.73
C TYR A 55 -0.40 -1.75 11.35
N PHE A 56 0.55 -2.62 11.04
CA PHE A 56 0.33 -4.05 10.79
C PHE A 56 1.66 -4.83 10.95
N GLU A 57 1.56 -6.16 10.97
CA GLU A 57 2.69 -7.08 11.12
C GLU A 57 2.72 -8.09 9.95
N THR A 58 3.87 -8.73 9.72
CA THR A 58 4.10 -9.75 8.67
C THR A 58 4.30 -11.13 9.25
#